data_AF-A0A3D4VUR3-F1
#
_entry.id   AF-A0A3D4VUR3-F1
#
_cell.length_a   1.000
_cell.length_b   1.000
_cell.length_c   1.000
_cell.angle_alpha   90.00
_cell.angle_beta   90.00
_cell.angle_gamma   90.00
#
_symmetry.space_group_name_H-M   'P 1'
#
loop_
_entity.id
_entity.type
_entity.pdbx_description
1 polymer ?
#
loop_
_entity_poly.entity_id
_entity_poly.type
_entity_poly.pdbx_seq_one_letter_code
_entity_poly.pdbx_strand_id
1 'polypeptide(L)'
;MEKKNVCENKDYLNSLCRTVRELIGNQDYGKGEILICDAMGRYPHAPAPHNLIGILLEKTGNHLSAMKHFRAALMLDPTYLPARKNLEGYGTFYSNGKCFYDENDCILDESTGNGSSCKIEYDTHETGRIIRRNTYETINKQTRI
;
A
#
# COMPACT_ATOMS: atom_id res chain seq x y z
N MET A 1 -4.01 31.21 7.41
CA MET A 1 -2.76 31.00 6.63
C MET A 1 -2.39 29.51 6.47
N GLU A 2 -3.16 28.54 6.99
CA GLU A 2 -2.76 27.12 7.00
C GLU A 2 -3.00 26.32 5.70
N LYS A 3 -4.00 26.67 4.89
CA LYS A 3 -4.37 25.88 3.70
C LYS A 3 -3.29 25.84 2.60
N LYS A 4 -2.42 26.86 2.53
CA LYS A 4 -1.37 26.96 1.50
C LYS A 4 -0.22 25.98 1.78
N ASN A 5 0.18 25.86 3.06
CA ASN A 5 1.22 24.92 3.50
C ASN A 5 0.83 23.46 3.30
N VAL A 6 -0.44 23.09 3.50
CA VAL A 6 -0.89 21.69 3.36
C VAL A 6 -0.84 21.23 1.89
N CYS A 7 -1.21 22.10 0.93
CA CYS A 7 -1.12 21.80 -0.49
C CYS A 7 0.34 21.66 -0.95
N GLU A 8 1.18 22.64 -0.58
CA GLU A 8 2.61 22.65 -0.95
C GLU A 8 3.34 21.41 -0.40
N ASN A 9 3.00 20.97 0.81
CA ASN A 9 3.56 19.75 1.41
C ASN A 9 3.14 18.48 0.65
N LYS A 10 1.87 18.41 0.23
CA LYS A 10 1.36 17.26 -0.52
C LYS A 10 2.00 17.16 -1.90
N ASP A 11 2.19 18.29 -2.58
CA ASP A 11 2.83 18.33 -3.90
C ASP A 11 4.30 17.90 -3.82
N TYR A 12 5.04 18.37 -2.80
CA TYR A 12 6.41 17.91 -2.55
C TYR A 12 6.46 16.39 -2.30
N LEU A 13 5.62 15.85 -1.42
CA LEU A 13 5.61 14.42 -1.11
C LEU A 13 5.23 13.56 -2.32
N ASN A 14 4.31 14.03 -3.17
CA ASN A 14 3.99 13.38 -4.44
C ASN A 14 5.20 13.37 -5.39
N SER A 15 5.92 14.48 -5.48
CA SER A 15 7.17 14.56 -6.25
C SER A 15 8.23 13.62 -5.69
N LEU A 16 8.37 13.55 -4.37
CA LEU A 16 9.28 12.64 -3.69
C LEU A 16 8.97 11.18 -4.06
N CYS A 17 7.71 10.75 -3.99
CA CYS A 17 7.31 9.40 -4.37
C CYS A 17 7.71 9.06 -5.82
N ARG A 18 7.52 9.99 -6.76
CA ARG A 18 7.92 9.81 -8.18
C ARG A 18 9.44 9.67 -8.32
N THR A 19 10.21 10.59 -7.73
CA THR A 19 11.68 10.57 -7.81
C THR A 19 12.28 9.32 -7.17
N VAL A 20 11.78 8.88 -6.01
CA VAL A 20 12.23 7.65 -5.36
C VAL A 20 11.90 6.41 -6.19
N ARG A 21 10.72 6.36 -6.82
CA ARG A 21 10.34 5.29 -7.74
C ARG A 21 11.33 5.17 -8.90
N GLU A 22 11.74 6.30 -9.48
CA GLU A 22 12.74 6.34 -10.56
C GLU A 22 14.13 5.90 -10.07
N LEU A 23 14.58 6.40 -8.92
CA LEU A 23 15.88 6.05 -8.34
C LEU A 23 15.98 4.55 -8.02
N ILE A 24 14.92 3.97 -7.46
CA ILE A 24 14.85 2.52 -7.21
C ILE A 24 14.84 1.73 -8.52
N GLY A 25 14.14 2.21 -9.55
CA GLY A 25 14.18 1.61 -10.90
C GLY A 25 15.58 1.61 -11.50
N ASN A 26 16.36 2.67 -11.24
CA ASN A 26 17.74 2.83 -11.66
C ASN A 26 18.76 2.17 -10.70
N GLN A 27 18.31 1.51 -9.63
CA GLN A 27 19.14 0.93 -8.56
C GLN A 27 20.05 1.94 -7.83
N ASP A 28 19.73 3.23 -7.88
CA ASP A 28 20.46 4.30 -7.18
C ASP A 28 19.90 4.49 -5.77
N TYR A 29 20.09 3.47 -4.92
CA TYR A 29 19.55 3.44 -3.57
C TYR A 29 20.16 4.51 -2.66
N GLY A 30 21.44 4.86 -2.86
CA GLY A 30 22.12 5.87 -2.03
C GLY A 30 21.48 7.25 -2.14
N LYS A 31 21.18 7.71 -3.36
CA LYS A 31 20.46 8.99 -3.54
C LYS A 31 19.03 8.92 -3.00
N GLY A 32 18.37 7.78 -3.19
CA GLY A 32 17.02 7.55 -2.67
C GLY A 32 16.97 7.70 -1.14
N GLU A 33 17.89 7.06 -0.44
CA GLU A 33 17.97 7.12 1.03
C GLU A 33 18.21 8.56 1.52
N ILE A 34 19.12 9.31 0.90
CA ILE A 34 19.40 10.70 1.28
C ILE A 34 18.14 11.57 1.14
N LEU A 35 17.44 11.47 0.01
CA LEU A 35 16.20 12.24 -0.23
C LEU A 35 15.10 11.88 0.76
N ILE A 36 14.95 10.60 1.06
CA ILE A 36 13.92 10.15 2.01
C ILE A 36 14.26 10.62 3.43
N CYS A 37 15.52 10.57 3.85
CA CYS A 37 15.96 11.07 5.15
C CYS A 37 15.76 12.58 5.30
N ASP A 38 16.07 13.37 4.28
CA ASP A 38 15.77 14.81 4.26
C ASP A 38 14.26 15.06 4.40
N ALA A 39 13.44 14.31 3.66
CA ALA A 39 11.98 14.41 3.76
C ALA A 39 11.45 14.00 5.14
N MET A 40 12.01 12.97 5.78
CA MET A 40 11.68 12.60 7.17
C MET A 40 11.99 13.71 8.15
N GLY A 41 13.10 14.44 7.96
CA GLY A 41 13.46 15.60 8.79
C GLY A 41 12.52 16.78 8.61
N ARG A 42 12.11 17.07 7.36
CA ARG A 42 11.19 18.18 7.03
C ARG A 42 9.74 17.88 7.40
N TYR A 43 9.33 16.62 7.27
CA TYR A 43 7.96 16.16 7.45
C TYR A 43 7.88 14.98 8.43
N PRO A 44 8.20 15.21 9.73
CA PRO A 44 8.29 14.13 10.72
C PRO A 44 6.95 13.45 11.02
N HIS A 45 5.83 14.09 10.67
CA HIS A 45 4.48 13.53 10.84
C HIS A 45 3.89 12.96 9.56
N ALA A 46 4.63 12.98 8.44
CA ALA A 46 4.15 12.41 7.19
C ALA A 46 4.43 10.89 7.16
N PRO A 47 3.43 10.06 6.80
CA PRO A 47 3.64 8.62 6.67
C PRO A 47 4.45 8.25 5.41
N ALA A 48 4.41 9.09 4.37
CA ALA A 48 5.00 8.78 3.06
C ALA A 48 6.52 8.52 3.12
N PRO A 49 7.36 9.34 3.78
CA PRO A 49 8.79 9.06 3.88
C PRO A 49 9.10 7.72 4.57
N HIS A 50 8.36 7.37 5.62
CA HIS A 50 8.48 6.06 6.29
C HIS A 50 8.10 4.89 5.37
N ASN A 51 7.07 5.06 4.53
CA ASN A 51 6.74 4.04 3.53
C ASN A 51 7.85 3.89 2.47
N LEU A 52 8.38 5.01 1.98
CA LEU A 52 9.41 5.01 0.94
C LEU A 52 10.72 4.38 1.41
N ILE A 53 11.18 4.67 2.63
CA ILE A 53 12.38 4.02 3.17
C ILE A 53 12.14 2.52 3.38
N GLY A 54 10.92 2.12 3.77
CA GLY A 54 10.55 0.71 3.84
C GLY A 54 10.72 -0.01 2.50
N ILE A 55 10.21 0.57 1.42
CA ILE A 55 10.38 0.01 0.05
C ILE A 55 11.86 -0.07 -0.33
N LEU A 56 12.63 1.00 -0.07
CA LEU A 56 14.06 1.03 -0.37
C LEU A 56 14.80 -0.08 0.38
N LEU A 57 14.51 -0.25 1.67
CA LEU A 57 15.11 -1.28 2.52
C LEU A 57 14.77 -2.70 2.03
N GLU A 58 13.54 -2.94 1.56
CA GLU A 58 13.18 -4.21 0.91
C GLU A 58 14.05 -4.47 -0.33
N LYS A 59 14.23 -3.44 -1.18
CA LYS A 59 15.05 -3.56 -2.40
C LYS A 59 16.53 -3.81 -2.10
N THR A 60 17.02 -3.33 -0.96
CA THR A 60 18.39 -3.60 -0.50
C THR A 60 18.51 -4.85 0.39
N GLY A 61 17.43 -5.61 0.59
CA GLY A 61 17.44 -6.87 1.34
C GLY A 61 17.34 -6.74 2.87
N ASN A 62 17.07 -5.54 3.40
CA ASN A 62 16.90 -5.29 4.83
C ASN A 62 15.42 -5.37 5.25
N HIS A 63 14.83 -6.56 5.06
CA HIS A 63 13.41 -6.84 5.28
C HIS A 63 12.92 -6.47 6.70
N LEU A 64 13.68 -6.84 7.75
CA LEU A 64 13.27 -6.57 9.13
C LEU A 64 13.15 -5.07 9.42
N SER A 65 14.05 -4.25 8.87
CA SER A 65 13.98 -2.80 9.05
C SER A 65 12.86 -2.20 8.22
N ALA A 66 12.64 -2.70 7.00
CA ALA A 66 11.52 -2.28 6.16
C ALA A 66 10.17 -2.44 6.87
N MET A 67 9.94 -3.62 7.47
CA MET A 67 8.71 -3.91 8.21
C MET A 67 8.48 -2.96 9.39
N LYS A 68 9.55 -2.50 10.06
CA LYS A 68 9.44 -1.47 11.12
C LYS A 68 9.01 -0.13 10.56
N HIS A 69 9.55 0.27 9.41
CA HIS A 69 9.21 1.54 8.77
C HIS A 69 7.78 1.55 8.20
N PHE A 70 7.30 0.45 7.64
CA PHE A 70 5.87 0.34 7.26
C PHE A 70 4.94 0.48 8.48
N ARG A 71 5.28 -0.14 9.61
CA ARG A 71 4.52 0.04 10.86
C ARG A 71 4.59 1.46 11.40
N ALA A 72 5.74 2.14 11.29
CA ALA A 72 5.88 3.53 11.69
C ALA A 72 4.99 4.46 10.84
N ALA A 73 4.93 4.24 9.52
CA ALA A 73 4.00 4.97 8.65
C ALA A 73 2.54 4.81 9.11
N LEU A 74 2.12 3.58 9.45
CA LEU A 74 0.78 3.31 9.97
C LEU A 74 0.52 3.86 11.38
N MET A 75 1.57 4.06 12.19
CA MET A 75 1.45 4.72 13.49
C MET A 75 1.21 6.23 13.33
N LEU A 76 1.82 6.85 12.31
CA LEU A 76 1.59 8.26 11.98
C LEU A 76 0.22 8.48 11.35
N ASP A 77 -0.17 7.60 10.43
CA ASP A 77 -1.49 7.61 9.80
C ASP A 77 -1.99 6.17 9.56
N PRO A 78 -2.91 5.68 10.41
CA PRO A 78 -3.51 4.35 10.25
C PRO A 78 -4.27 4.17 8.93
N THR A 79 -4.69 5.26 8.29
CA THR A 79 -5.46 5.24 7.05
C THR A 79 -4.60 5.18 5.79
N TYR A 80 -3.28 5.42 5.91
CA TYR A 80 -2.33 5.45 4.78
C TYR A 80 -2.23 4.09 4.08
N LEU A 81 -2.95 3.94 2.96
CA LEU A 81 -3.12 2.67 2.25
C LEU A 81 -1.80 2.07 1.72
N PRO A 82 -0.85 2.86 1.17
CA PRO A 82 0.38 2.31 0.60
C PRO A 82 1.19 1.50 1.61
N ALA A 83 1.34 2.01 2.85
CA ALA A 83 2.06 1.31 3.90
C ALA A 83 1.35 0.03 4.35
N ARG A 84 0.01 0.03 4.40
CA ARG A 84 -0.76 -1.17 4.74
C ARG A 84 -0.58 -2.27 3.71
N LYS A 85 -0.72 -1.91 2.42
CA LYS A 85 -0.54 -2.84 1.30
C LYS A 85 0.88 -3.40 1.24
N ASN A 86 1.90 -2.57 1.46
CA ASN A 86 3.28 -3.05 1.55
C ASN A 86 3.47 -4.00 2.74
N LEU A 87 3.00 -3.63 3.94
CA LEU A 87 3.12 -4.45 5.13
C LEU A 87 2.43 -5.82 4.96
N GLU A 88 1.23 -5.84 4.37
CA GLU A 88 0.52 -7.07 4.05
C GLU A 88 1.29 -7.90 3.03
N GLY A 89 1.69 -7.31 1.90
CA GLY A 89 2.39 -7.99 0.83
C GLY A 89 3.71 -8.64 1.28
N TYR A 90 4.57 -7.86 1.95
CA TYR A 90 5.86 -8.33 2.48
C TYR A 90 5.73 -9.22 3.72
N GLY A 91 4.59 -9.18 4.42
CA GLY A 91 4.31 -10.08 5.54
C GLY A 91 3.92 -11.50 5.13
N THR A 92 3.65 -11.75 3.83
CA THR A 92 3.30 -13.08 3.33
C THR A 92 4.54 -13.88 2.87
N PHE A 93 4.44 -15.21 2.93
CA PHE A 93 5.48 -16.11 2.37
C PHE A 93 5.62 -15.99 0.84
N TYR A 94 4.60 -15.45 0.17
CA TYR A 94 4.52 -15.38 -1.30
C TYR A 94 4.44 -13.94 -1.78
N SER A 95 5.25 -13.05 -1.20
CA SER A 95 5.33 -11.67 -1.68
C SER A 95 5.74 -11.67 -3.16
N ASN A 96 4.98 -10.95 -3.98
CA ASN A 96 5.24 -10.78 -5.41
C ASN A 96 6.23 -9.64 -5.69
N GLY A 97 6.78 -9.01 -4.65
CA GLY A 97 7.72 -7.89 -4.77
C GLY A 97 7.12 -6.60 -5.33
N LYS A 98 5.78 -6.52 -5.43
CA LYS A 98 5.05 -5.30 -5.79
C LYS A 98 5.21 -4.27 -4.68
N CYS A 99 5.46 -3.03 -5.07
CA CYS A 99 5.65 -1.92 -4.14
C CYS A 99 4.56 -0.86 -4.36
N PHE A 100 4.01 -0.37 -3.27
CA PHE A 100 3.02 0.70 -3.25
C PHE A 100 3.67 1.97 -2.71
N TYR A 101 4.05 2.89 -3.59
CA TYR A 101 4.75 4.12 -3.23
C TYR A 101 3.77 5.19 -2.75
N ASP A 102 2.65 5.32 -3.47
CA ASP A 102 1.60 6.30 -3.23
C ASP A 102 0.20 5.69 -3.44
N GLU A 103 -0.84 6.49 -3.15
CA GLU A 103 -2.24 6.06 -3.21
C GLU A 103 -2.69 5.57 -4.60
N ASN A 104 -2.07 6.07 -5.68
CA ASN A 104 -2.45 5.66 -7.04
C ASN A 104 -2.07 4.20 -7.31
N ASP A 105 -0.96 3.73 -6.71
CA ASP A 105 -0.54 2.34 -6.82
C ASP A 105 -1.57 1.38 -6.19
N CYS A 106 -2.31 1.85 -5.18
CA CYS A 106 -3.36 1.09 -4.50
C CYS A 106 -4.64 1.00 -5.34
N ILE A 107 -5.06 2.09 -5.98
CA ILE A 107 -6.27 2.13 -6.82
C ILE A 107 -6.15 1.18 -8.03
N LEU A 108 -4.95 1.11 -8.63
CA LEU A 108 -4.68 0.21 -9.75
C LEU A 108 -4.74 -1.27 -9.33
N ASP A 109 -4.41 -1.58 -8.07
CA ASP A 109 -4.47 -2.94 -7.50
C ASP A 109 -5.90 -3.41 -7.26
N GLU A 110 -6.79 -2.53 -6.79
CA GLU A 110 -8.21 -2.85 -6.62
C GLU A 110 -8.90 -3.18 -7.96
N SER A 111 -8.39 -2.61 -9.06
CA SER A 111 -8.90 -2.88 -10.41
C SER A 111 -8.44 -4.24 -10.98
N THR A 112 -7.37 -4.83 -10.41
CA THR A 112 -6.79 -6.10 -10.87
C THR A 112 -6.98 -7.26 -9.89
N GLY A 113 -7.25 -6.97 -8.62
CA GLY A 113 -7.47 -7.95 -7.56
C GLY A 113 -8.92 -8.35 -7.45
N ASN A 114 -9.24 -9.49 -8.04
CA ASN A 114 -10.44 -10.28 -7.82
C ASN A 114 -10.85 -10.24 -6.34
N GLY A 115 -11.79 -9.34 -6.04
CA GLY A 115 -12.42 -9.25 -4.73
C GLY A 115 -12.98 -10.62 -4.45
N SER A 116 -12.33 -11.37 -3.56
CA SER A 116 -12.96 -12.50 -2.91
C SER A 116 -14.05 -11.89 -2.04
N SER A 117 -15.17 -11.54 -2.68
CA SER A 117 -16.30 -10.91 -2.06
C SER A 117 -17.00 -12.00 -1.28
N CYS A 118 -16.48 -12.20 -0.07
CA CYS A 118 -17.07 -13.11 0.88
C CYS A 118 -18.29 -12.39 1.48
N LYS A 119 -19.46 -13.03 1.38
CA LYS A 119 -20.66 -12.62 2.10
C LYS A 119 -20.78 -13.48 3.36
N ILE A 120 -21.17 -12.88 4.48
CA ILE A 120 -21.54 -13.63 5.67
C ILE A 120 -23.05 -13.92 5.56
N GLU A 121 -23.43 -15.18 5.65
CA GLU A 121 -24.83 -15.60 5.75
C GLU A 121 -25.08 -16.21 7.12
N TYR A 122 -26.15 -15.79 7.78
CA TYR A 122 -26.56 -16.31 9.07
C TYR A 122 -27.65 -17.35 8.86
N ASP A 123 -27.49 -18.53 9.46
CA ASP A 123 -28.59 -19.48 9.56
C ASP A 123 -29.61 -19.02 10.63
N THR A 124 -30.76 -19.68 10.65
CA THR A 124 -31.85 -19.57 11.64
C THR A 124 -31.41 -19.68 13.11
N HIS A 125 -30.21 -20.20 13.37
CA HIS A 125 -29.59 -20.29 14.69
C HIS A 125 -28.51 -19.22 14.94
N GLU A 126 -28.52 -18.12 14.18
CA GLU A 126 -27.54 -17.01 14.23
C GLU A 126 -26.07 -17.43 13.97
N THR A 127 -25.87 -18.63 13.46
CA THR A 127 -24.53 -19.13 13.10
C THR A 127 -24.15 -18.55 11.74
N GLY A 128 -23.10 -17.71 11.73
CA GLY A 128 -22.58 -17.07 10.53
C GLY A 128 -21.63 -17.97 9.73
N ARG A 129 -21.88 -18.14 8.43
CA ARG A 129 -21.00 -18.82 7.48
C ARG A 129 -20.45 -17.82 6.46
N ILE A 130 -19.15 -17.91 6.19
CA ILE A 130 -18.48 -17.12 5.15
C ILE A 130 -18.62 -17.83 3.80
N ILE A 131 -19.25 -17.17 2.82
CA ILE A 131 -19.45 -17.69 1.46
C ILE A 131 -18.69 -16.81 0.47
N ARG A 132 -17.73 -17.39 -0.25
CA ARG A 132 -17.00 -16.71 -1.33
C ARG A 132 -17.88 -16.60 -2.56
N ARG A 133 -18.21 -15.39 -3.02
CA ARG A 133 -18.91 -15.23 -4.31
C ARG A 133 -17.95 -15.64 -5.43
N ASN A 134 -18.30 -16.70 -6.14
CA ASN A 134 -17.65 -17.06 -7.40
C ASN A 134 -18.33 -16.28 -8.53
N THR A 135 -17.54 -15.58 -9.34
CA THR A 135 -18.00 -14.80 -10.51
C THR A 135 -18.46 -15.68 -11.69
N TYR A 136 -18.68 -16.99 -11.49
CA TYR A 136 -19.01 -17.94 -12.55
C TYR A 136 -20.48 -18.37 -12.59
N GLU A 137 -21.33 -17.96 -11.63
CA GLU A 137 -22.72 -18.45 -11.55
C GLU A 137 -23.76 -17.62 -12.33
N THR A 138 -23.40 -16.48 -12.94
CA THR A 138 -24.38 -15.65 -13.65
C THR A 138 -24.68 -16.14 -15.07
N ILE A 139 -23.91 -17.08 -15.64
CA ILE A 139 -24.10 -17.52 -17.04
C ILE A 139 -25.16 -18.64 -17.19
N ASN A 140 -25.44 -19.44 -16.16
CA ASN A 140 -26.28 -20.65 -16.31
C ASN A 140 -27.73 -20.53 -15.82
N LYS A 141 -28.23 -19.32 -15.50
CA LYS A 141 -29.66 -19.12 -15.19
C LYS A 141 -30.52 -18.64 -16.37
N GLN A 142 -29.96 -18.49 -17.57
CA GLN A 142 -30.71 -18.11 -18.77
C GLN A 142 -31.09 -19.28 -19.71
N THR A 143 -30.74 -20.52 -19.40
CA THR A 143 -31.00 -21.67 -20.30
C THR A 143 -31.76 -22.80 -19.59
N ARG A 144 -33.00 -22.52 -19.18
CA ARG A 144 -34.08 -23.52 -19.05
C ARG A 144 -35.40 -22.83 -19.39
N ILE A 145 -35.72 -22.81 -20.69
CA ILE A 145 -37.08 -22.76 -21.23
C ILE A 145 -37.27 -24.08 -21.96
#